data_AF-A0A8E2AYN0-F1
#
_entry.id   AF-A0A8E2AYN0-F1
#
_cell.length_a   1.000
_cell.length_b   1.000
_cell.length_c   1.000
_cell.angle_alpha   90.00
_cell.angle_beta   90.00
_cell.angle_gamma   90.00
#
_symmetry.space_group_name_H-M   'P 1'
#
loop_
_entity.id
_entity.type
_entity.pdbx_description
1 polymer ?
#
loop_
_entity_poly.entity_id
_entity_poly.type
_entity_poly.pdbx_seq_one_letter_code
_entity_poly.pdbx_strand_id
1 'polypeptide(L)' 'MIELLGILLVVQGAGGLINRLAGEGHPSWFVQLRILPPQSHVIASVVLLGAGVAVLFAHQARKRRLRG' A
#
# COMPACT_ATOMS: atom_id res chain seq x y z
N MET A 1 -9.62 9.73 9.36
CA MET A 1 -8.22 9.28 9.50
C MET A 1 -7.98 7.88 8.92
N ILE A 2 -8.82 6.87 9.20
CA ILE A 2 -8.66 5.50 8.65
C ILE A 2 -8.60 5.48 7.11
N GLU A 3 -9.44 6.28 6.46
CA GLU A 3 -9.47 6.40 5.00
C GLU A 3 -8.14 6.90 4.41
N LEU A 4 -7.52 7.89 5.06
CA LEU A 4 -6.20 8.40 4.68
C LEU A 4 -5.13 7.30 4.84
N LEU A 5 -5.17 6.54 5.93
CA LEU A 5 -4.25 5.43 6.16
C LEU A 5 -4.39 4.34 5.08
N GLY A 6 -5.63 3.99 4.72
CA GLY A 6 -5.90 3.06 3.62
C GLY A 6 -5.35 3.56 2.28
N ILE A 7 -5.55 4.84 1.96
CA ILE A 7 -4.99 5.46 0.75
C ILE A 7 -3.46 5.41 0.77
N LEU A 8 -2.82 5.78 1.89
CA LEU A 8 -1.36 5.75 2.01
C LEU A 8 -0.81 4.33 1.80
N LEU A 9 -1.44 3.30 2.37
CA LEU A 9 -1.04 1.91 2.16
C LEU A 9 -1.17 1.48 0.70
N VAL A 10 -2.28 1.86 0.03
CA VAL A 10 -2.48 1.58 -1.40
C VAL A 10 -1.41 2.28 -2.24
N VAL A 11 -1.15 3.57 -2.00
CA VAL A 11 -0.13 4.35 -2.74
C VAL A 11 1.26 3.77 -2.50
N GLN A 12 1.60 3.42 -1.26
CA GLN A 12 2.88 2.79 -0.94
C GLN A 12 3.03 1.43 -1.64
N GLY A 13 2.01 0.58 -1.56
CA GLY A 13 2.03 -0.74 -2.17
C GLY A 13 2.04 -0.71 -3.70
N ALA A 14 1.10 0.00 -4.33
CA ALA A 14 1.03 0.11 -5.78
C ALA A 14 2.24 0.85 -6.35
N GLY A 15 2.61 1.99 -5.77
CA GLY A 15 3.75 2.78 -6.22
C GLY A 15 5.07 2.02 -6.09
N GLY A 16 5.31 1.35 -4.96
CA GLY A 16 6.51 0.53 -4.78
C GLY A 16 6.58 -0.68 -5.70
N LEU A 17 5.43 -1.31 -6.00
CA LEU A 17 5.37 -2.41 -6.96
C LEU A 17 5.70 -1.93 -8.37
N ILE A 18 5.08 -0.81 -8.82
CA ILE A 18 5.35 -0.21 -10.12
C ILE A 18 6.82 0.20 -10.22
N ASN A 19 7.38 0.83 -9.19
CA ASN A 19 8.78 1.24 -9.16
C ASN A 19 9.73 0.05 -9.37
N ARG A 20 9.44 -1.08 -8.71
CA ARG A 20 10.25 -2.30 -8.85
C ARG A 20 10.11 -2.93 -10.24
N LEU A 21 8.91 -2.91 -10.81
CA LEU A 21 8.64 -3.42 -12.16
C LEU A 21 9.21 -2.52 -13.26
N ALA A 22 9.32 -1.22 -13.00
CA ALA A 22 9.96 -0.25 -13.90
C ALA A 22 11.50 -0.35 -13.90
N GLY A 23 12.08 -1.22 -13.05
CA GLY A 23 13.51 -1.44 -13.00
C GLY A 23 14.30 -0.30 -12.35
N GLU A 24 13.63 0.61 -11.64
CA GLU A 24 14.33 1.72 -10.97
C GLU A 24 15.21 1.17 -9.83
N GLY A 25 16.53 1.40 -9.95
CA GLY A 25 17.53 1.06 -8.95
C GLY A 25 17.90 2.21 -8.00
N HIS A 26 17.27 3.38 -8.17
CA HIS A 26 17.54 4.59 -7.37
C HIS A 26 16.66 4.65 -6.11
N PRO A 27 17.11 5.37 -5.06
CA PRO A 27 16.38 5.45 -3.80
C PRO A 27 15.03 6.17 -3.96
N SER A 28 13.95 5.38 -4.03
CA SER A 28 12.56 5.82 -4.09
C SER A 28 12.07 6.29 -2.70
N TRP A 29 10.98 7.07 -2.64
CA TRP A 29 10.39 7.53 -1.37
C TRP A 29 9.52 6.45 -0.67
N PHE A 30 9.32 5.31 -1.34
CA PHE A 30 8.53 4.21 -0.81
C PHE A 30 9.24 3.52 0.36
N VAL A 31 8.56 3.46 1.50
CA VAL A 31 9.18 3.06 2.78
C VAL A 31 9.74 1.63 2.70
N GLN A 32 9.00 0.71 2.09
CA GLN A 32 9.44 -0.67 1.94
C GLN A 32 10.69 -0.79 1.05
N LEU A 33 10.86 0.08 0.06
CA LEU A 33 12.02 0.04 -0.83
C LEU A 33 13.29 0.60 -0.15
N ARG A 34 13.14 1.47 0.85
CA ARG A 34 14.26 2.03 1.63
C ARG A 34 14.75 1.13 2.75
N ILE A 35 13.84 0.40 3.41
CA ILE A 35 14.13 -0.32 4.65
C ILE A 35 14.39 -1.80 4.40
N LEU A 36 13.65 -2.41 3.48
CA LEU A 36 13.71 -3.85 3.26
C LEU A 36 14.77 -4.24 2.23
N PRO A 37 15.31 -5.47 2.29
CA PRO A 37 16.20 -5.98 1.25
C PRO A 37 15.47 -6.12 -0.10
N PRO A 38 16.18 -6.01 -1.24
CA PRO A 38 15.57 -6.01 -2.58
C PRO A 38 14.67 -7.21 -2.90
N GLN A 39 14.94 -8.34 -2.26
CA GLN A 39 14.23 -9.61 -2.43
C GLN A 39 12.78 -9.53 -1.93
N SER A 40 12.53 -8.72 -0.89
CA SER A 40 11.21 -8.63 -0.25
C SER A 40 10.39 -7.42 -0.71
N HIS A 41 10.94 -6.57 -1.58
CA HIS A 41 10.27 -5.37 -2.10
C HIS A 41 8.93 -5.67 -2.77
N VAL A 42 8.87 -6.71 -3.60
CA VAL A 42 7.64 -7.11 -4.30
C VAL A 42 6.60 -7.62 -3.31
N ILE A 43 7.00 -8.55 -2.44
CA ILE A 43 6.11 -9.13 -1.43
C ILE A 43 5.55 -8.05 -0.51
N ALA A 44 6.41 -7.17 0.01
CA ALA A 44 6.00 -6.07 0.87
C ALA A 44 5.03 -5.11 0.16
N SER A 45 5.28 -4.81 -1.12
CA SER A 45 4.42 -3.94 -1.92
C SER A 45 3.04 -4.56 -2.14
N VAL A 46 2.96 -5.86 -2.42
CA VAL A 46 1.69 -6.60 -2.53
C VAL A 46 0.94 -6.62 -1.20
N VAL A 47 1.63 -6.87 -0.09
CA VAL A 47 1.02 -6.87 1.25
C VAL A 47 0.47 -5.49 1.60
N LEU A 48 1.23 -4.42 1.38
CA LEU A 48 0.79 -3.04 1.63
C LEU A 48 -0.43 -2.69 0.78
N LEU A 49 -0.43 -3.04 -0.50
CA LEU A 49 -1.55 -2.81 -1.39
C LEU A 49 -2.79 -3.56 -0.91
N GLY A 50 -2.66 -4.86 -0.62
CA GLY A 50 -3.76 -5.69 -0.12
C GLY A 50 -4.32 -5.18 1.21
N ALA A 51 -3.45 -4.81 2.15
CA ALA A 51 -3.85 -4.23 3.43
C ALA A 51 -4.58 -2.89 3.25
N GLY A 52 -4.07 -1.99 2.39
CA GLY A 52 -4.70 -0.71 2.11
C GLY A 52 -6.09 -0.86 1.50
N VAL A 53 -6.24 -1.74 0.52
CA VAL A 53 -7.54 -2.11 -0.07
C VAL A 53 -8.47 -2.64 1.01
N ALA A 54 -8.05 -3.63 1.79
CA ALA A 54 -8.86 -4.21 2.85
C ALA A 54 -9.35 -3.15 3.87
N VAL A 55 -8.47 -2.23 4.28
CA VAL A 55 -8.81 -1.13 5.20
C VAL A 55 -9.87 -0.21 4.58
N LEU A 56 -9.73 0.17 3.32
CA LEU A 56 -10.69 1.05 2.63
C LEU A 56 -12.07 0.39 2.50
N PHE A 57 -12.12 -0.87 2.07
CA PHE A 57 -13.37 -1.62 1.94
C PHE A 57 -14.03 -1.87 3.30
N ALA A 58 -13.27 -2.23 4.33
CA ALA A 58 -13.79 -2.41 5.69
C ALA A 58 -14.35 -1.10 6.27
N HIS A 59 -13.64 0.02 6.04
CA HIS A 59 -14.10 1.33 6.46
C HIS A 59 -15.38 1.76 5.74
N GLN A 60 -15.49 1.50 4.43
CA GLN A 60 -16.68 1.80 3.67
C GLN A 60 -17.87 0.92 4.09
N ALA A 61 -17.66 -0.37 4.34
CA ALA A 61 -18.69 -1.28 4.86
C ALA A 61 -19.21 -0.82 6.23
N ARG A 62 -18.30 -0.40 7.13
CA ARG A 62 -18.69 0.17 8.44
C ARG A 62 -19.49 1.47 8.28
N LYS A 63 -19.04 2.39 7.42
CA LYS A 63 -19.77 3.64 7.13
C LYS A 63 -21.18 3.37 6.59
N ARG A 64 -21.36 2.36 5.73
CA ARG A 64 -22.68 1.95 5.20
C ARG A 64 -23.59 1.39 6.29
N ARG A 65 -23.07 0.53 7.16
CA ARG A 65 -23.84 -0.05 8.28
C ARG A 65 -24.31 0.99 9.31
N LEU A 66 -23.57 2.07 9.49
CA LEU A 66 -23.95 3.15 10.42
C LEU A 66 -25.00 4.13 9.84
N ARG A 67 -25.31 4.03 8.54
CA ARG A 67 -26.26 4.91 7.84
C ARG A 67 -27.59 4.24 7.51
N GLY A 68 -27.71 2.92 7.70
CA GLY A 68 -28.95 2.15 7.54
C GLY A 68 -29.50 1.75 8.89
#